data_AF-A0A536G452-F1
#
_entry.id   AF-A0A536G452-F1
#
_cell.length_a   1.000
_cell.length_b   1.000
_cell.length_c   1.000
_cell.angle_alpha   90.00
_cell.angle_beta   90.00
_cell.angle_gamma   90.00
#
_symmetry.space_group_name_H-M   'P 1'
#
loop_
_entity.id
_entity.type
_entity.pdbx_description
1 polymer ?
#
loop_
_entity_poly.entity_id
_entity_poly.type
_entity_poly.pdbx_seq_one_letter_code
_entity_poly.pdbx_strand_id
1 'polypeptide(L)'
;MRLGDRPRGWIAGPLAVIAALVVGGCGIGAVSAPASLPAESIGPVATAGAAVAQTRGAIASALSTVAVQFGDATRPYRPAESGRLRTAPRAVYQVVLPDQPDAGYIVVYEFPDAAAAVDAGNEEAGYLGTGNGRVQFPPGTLHVLRELGPTLIFFSWLPAASSDPTAANVATALGTLGIGFTVPN
;
A
#
# COMPACT_ATOMS: atom_id res chain seq x y z
N MET A 1 43.41 -36.26 -35.88
CA MET A 1 43.94 -35.07 -36.57
C MET A 1 43.86 -35.28 -38.08
N ARG A 2 42.83 -34.73 -38.72
CA ARG A 2 42.90 -34.24 -40.11
C ARG A 2 41.70 -33.34 -40.36
N LEU A 3 42.04 -32.07 -40.53
CA LEU A 3 41.23 -30.94 -40.91
C LEU A 3 41.13 -30.94 -42.44
N GLY A 4 39.95 -30.66 -42.98
CA GLY A 4 39.68 -30.45 -44.41
C GLY A 4 38.17 -30.57 -44.63
N ASP A 5 37.47 -29.74 -45.38
CA ASP A 5 37.79 -28.57 -46.19
C ASP A 5 36.46 -27.80 -46.33
N ARG A 6 36.49 -26.47 -46.42
CA ARG A 6 35.37 -25.67 -46.95
C ARG A 6 35.79 -25.05 -48.27
N PRO A 7 34.90 -25.04 -49.28
CA PRO A 7 34.60 -23.75 -49.94
C PRO A 7 33.09 -23.58 -50.26
N ARG A 8 32.52 -22.38 -50.05
CA ARG A 8 32.14 -21.36 -51.07
C ARG A 8 31.21 -21.92 -52.17
N GLY A 9 30.05 -21.36 -52.50
CA GLY A 9 29.44 -20.04 -52.32
C GLY A 9 28.06 -20.08 -53.00
N TRP A 10 27.62 -18.99 -53.64
CA TRP A 10 26.31 -18.68 -54.29
C TRP A 10 25.53 -17.68 -53.42
N ILE A 11 25.79 -16.37 -53.50
CA ILE A 11 25.57 -15.36 -54.57
C ILE A 11 24.09 -14.95 -54.74
N ALA A 12 23.86 -13.68 -54.34
CA ALA A 12 22.96 -12.64 -54.84
C ALA A 12 21.42 -12.71 -54.64
N GLY A 13 20.91 -11.65 -53.99
CA GLY A 13 19.49 -11.26 -53.89
C GLY A 13 18.95 -10.58 -55.17
N PRO A 14 17.78 -9.88 -55.13
CA PRO A 14 17.65 -8.62 -54.37
C PRO A 14 16.24 -8.26 -53.80
N LEU A 15 16.22 -7.16 -53.03
CA LEU A 15 15.17 -6.12 -52.89
C LEU A 15 13.69 -6.51 -52.63
N ALA A 16 13.20 -6.17 -51.43
CA ALA A 16 12.05 -5.27 -51.27
C ALA A 16 11.88 -4.84 -49.80
N VAL A 17 12.01 -3.53 -49.55
CA VAL A 17 11.60 -2.86 -48.32
C VAL A 17 10.09 -2.65 -48.38
N ILE A 18 9.34 -3.14 -47.38
CA ILE A 18 8.07 -2.52 -46.96
C ILE A 18 8.08 -2.43 -45.44
N ALA A 19 8.16 -1.19 -44.95
CA ALA A 19 7.91 -0.84 -43.57
C ALA A 19 6.41 -1.00 -43.26
N ALA A 20 6.09 -1.70 -42.18
CA ALA A 20 4.82 -1.56 -41.49
C ALA A 20 5.11 -1.33 -40.00
N LEU A 21 5.04 -0.06 -39.60
CA LEU A 21 4.82 0.33 -38.21
C LEU A 21 3.53 -0.35 -37.74
N VAL A 22 3.63 -1.26 -36.77
CA VAL A 22 2.52 -1.57 -35.89
C VAL A 22 2.96 -1.19 -34.49
N VAL A 23 2.45 -0.05 -34.03
CA VAL A 23 2.42 0.31 -32.62
C VAL A 23 1.53 -0.72 -31.92
N GLY A 24 2.16 -1.70 -31.30
CA GLY A 24 1.54 -2.61 -30.34
C GLY A 24 2.41 -2.57 -29.10
N GLY A 25 2.08 -1.70 -28.15
CA GLY A 25 2.78 -1.62 -26.88
C GLY A 25 2.86 -2.99 -26.24
N CYS A 26 4.07 -3.39 -25.83
CA CYS A 26 4.30 -4.58 -25.03
C CYS A 26 3.47 -4.48 -23.74
N GLY A 27 2.33 -5.16 -23.72
CA GLY A 27 1.68 -5.57 -22.50
C GLY A 27 2.65 -6.48 -21.76
N ILE A 28 3.27 -5.95 -20.71
CA ILE A 28 4.05 -6.72 -19.76
C ILE A 28 3.07 -7.74 -19.16
N GLY A 29 3.27 -9.01 -19.51
CA GLY A 29 2.59 -10.13 -18.90
C GLY A 29 3.02 -10.26 -17.44
N ALA A 30 2.34 -9.51 -16.57
CA ALA A 30 2.34 -9.81 -15.15
C ALA A 30 1.41 -11.00 -14.95
N VAL A 31 1.98 -12.15 -14.62
CA VAL A 31 1.26 -13.31 -14.10
C VAL A 31 0.43 -12.81 -12.91
N SER A 32 -0.89 -12.68 -13.08
CA SER A 32 -1.77 -12.32 -11.98
C SER A 32 -1.81 -13.53 -11.04
N ALA A 33 -1.00 -13.49 -9.98
CA ALA A 33 -1.38 -14.19 -8.76
C ALA A 33 -2.79 -13.69 -8.40
N PRO A 34 -3.74 -14.57 -8.04
CA PRO A 34 -5.05 -14.10 -7.60
C PRO A 34 -4.82 -13.10 -6.47
N ALA A 35 -5.35 -11.88 -6.64
CA ALA A 35 -5.35 -10.90 -5.58
C ALA A 35 -6.05 -11.54 -4.39
N SER A 36 -5.31 -11.81 -3.32
CA SER A 36 -5.92 -12.22 -2.07
C SER A 36 -6.89 -11.11 -1.69
N LEU A 37 -8.16 -11.48 -1.48
CA LEU A 37 -9.14 -10.53 -1.00
C LEU A 37 -8.75 -10.17 0.44
N PRO A 38 -8.75 -8.88 0.82
CA PRO A 38 -8.49 -8.50 2.21
C PRO A 38 -9.51 -9.18 3.13
N ALA A 39 -9.11 -9.53 4.36
CA ALA A 39 -10.02 -10.14 5.32
C ALA A 39 -11.27 -9.29 5.55
N GLU A 40 -12.37 -9.97 5.88
CA GLU A 40 -13.64 -9.32 6.18
C GLU A 40 -13.47 -8.24 7.25
N SER A 41 -13.83 -7.03 6.86
CA SER A 41 -13.88 -5.86 7.72
C SER A 41 -15.20 -5.87 8.49
N ILE A 42 -15.18 -5.60 9.80
CA ILE A 42 -16.44 -5.35 10.54
C ILE A 42 -17.00 -4.00 10.06
N GLY A 43 -17.89 -4.04 9.08
CA GLY A 43 -18.43 -2.87 8.36
C GLY A 43 -18.91 -3.26 6.94
N PRO A 44 -19.48 -2.34 6.14
CA PRO A 44 -19.92 -2.66 4.79
C PRO A 44 -18.78 -3.27 3.98
N VAL A 45 -18.97 -4.50 3.49
CA VAL A 45 -18.05 -5.18 2.59
C VAL A 45 -18.16 -4.50 1.23
N ALA A 46 -17.47 -3.38 1.07
CA ALA A 46 -17.25 -2.78 -0.24
C ALA A 46 -15.89 -3.26 -0.75
N THR A 47 -15.90 -3.91 -1.91
CA THR A 47 -14.70 -4.30 -2.64
C THR A 47 -13.80 -3.08 -2.75
N ALA A 48 -12.61 -3.15 -2.16
CA ALA A 48 -11.57 -2.14 -2.30
C ALA A 48 -11.40 -1.76 -3.78
N GLY A 49 -11.66 -0.50 -4.13
CA GLY A 49 -11.63 0.00 -5.50
C GLY A 49 -10.21 0.06 -6.06
N ALA A 50 -10.09 0.44 -7.34
CA ALA A 50 -8.80 0.55 -8.02
C ALA A 50 -7.82 1.48 -7.29
N ALA A 51 -8.34 2.51 -6.60
CA ALA A 51 -7.51 3.42 -5.82
C ALA A 51 -6.87 2.72 -4.61
N VAL A 52 -7.61 1.87 -3.90
CA VAL A 52 -7.07 1.10 -2.77
C VAL A 52 -6.02 0.10 -3.23
N ALA A 53 -6.20 -0.53 -4.39
CA ALA A 53 -5.20 -1.43 -4.98
C ALA A 53 -3.92 -0.67 -5.37
N GLN A 54 -4.05 0.52 -5.93
CA GLN A 54 -2.90 1.39 -6.22
C GLN A 54 -2.17 1.81 -4.93
N THR A 55 -2.92 2.21 -3.90
CA THR A 55 -2.37 2.57 -2.59
C THR A 55 -1.67 1.38 -1.92
N ARG A 56 -2.20 0.16 -2.04
CA ARG A 56 -1.50 -1.06 -1.58
C ARG A 56 -0.14 -1.23 -2.27
N GLY A 57 -0.07 -1.00 -3.58
CA GLY A 57 1.19 -1.03 -4.33
C GLY A 57 2.19 0.03 -3.86
N ALA A 58 1.71 1.25 -3.59
CA ALA A 58 2.53 2.34 -3.05
C ALA A 58 3.05 2.01 -1.63
N ILE A 59 2.21 1.43 -0.77
CA ILE A 59 2.61 0.95 0.56
C ILE A 59 3.67 -0.14 0.43
N ALA A 60 3.46 -1.15 -0.42
CA ALA A 60 4.43 -2.22 -0.63
C ALA A 60 5.78 -1.67 -1.12
N SER A 61 5.76 -0.68 -2.02
CA SER A 61 6.97 -0.01 -2.50
C SER A 61 7.66 0.81 -1.41
N ALA A 62 6.92 1.51 -0.54
CA ALA A 62 7.51 2.26 0.56
C ALA A 62 8.14 1.32 1.60
N LEU A 63 7.50 0.19 1.86
CA LEU A 63 7.96 -0.81 2.82
C LEU A 63 9.07 -1.70 2.27
N SER A 64 9.41 -1.65 0.98
CA SER A 64 10.42 -2.57 0.40
C SER A 64 11.84 -2.38 0.97
N THR A 65 12.09 -1.23 1.61
CA THR A 65 13.35 -0.93 2.30
C THR A 65 13.35 -1.37 3.76
N VAL A 66 12.18 -1.77 4.28
CA VAL A 66 11.97 -2.27 5.63
C VAL A 66 11.84 -3.79 5.54
N ALA A 67 12.63 -4.55 6.29
CA ALA A 67 12.64 -6.02 6.22
C ALA A 67 11.40 -6.64 6.90
N VAL A 68 10.20 -6.32 6.41
CA VAL A 68 8.91 -6.78 6.95
C VAL A 68 8.10 -7.53 5.91
N GLN A 69 7.30 -8.48 6.38
CA GLN A 69 6.26 -9.10 5.57
C GLN A 69 5.04 -8.20 5.57
N PHE A 70 4.58 -7.79 4.38
CA PHE A 70 3.37 -6.98 4.18
C PHE A 70 2.34 -7.76 3.37
N GLY A 71 1.09 -7.77 3.83
CA GLY A 71 0.01 -8.49 3.15
C GLY A 71 -1.37 -8.11 3.66
N ASP A 72 -2.38 -8.85 3.22
CA ASP A 72 -3.74 -8.73 3.73
C ASP A 72 -3.77 -9.13 5.21
N ALA A 73 -4.47 -8.35 6.02
CA ALA A 73 -4.68 -8.73 7.41
C ALA A 73 -5.46 -10.05 7.46
N THR A 74 -5.11 -10.92 8.40
CA THR A 74 -5.81 -12.21 8.59
C THR A 74 -6.86 -12.15 9.70
N ARG A 75 -6.86 -11.06 10.47
CA ARG A 75 -7.81 -10.79 11.53
C ARG A 75 -8.55 -9.48 11.26
N PRO A 76 -9.84 -9.40 11.59
CA PRO A 76 -10.56 -8.13 11.54
C PRO A 76 -9.90 -7.11 12.47
N TYR A 77 -9.74 -5.89 11.97
CA TYR A 77 -9.23 -4.77 12.75
C TYR A 77 -10.02 -3.50 12.39
N ARG A 78 -10.28 -2.70 13.42
CA ARG A 78 -10.92 -1.39 13.29
C ARG A 78 -10.31 -0.46 14.33
N PRO A 79 -9.59 0.59 13.92
CA PRO A 79 -9.01 1.54 14.85
C PRO A 79 -10.10 2.46 15.43
N ALA A 80 -9.71 3.37 16.31
CA ALA A 80 -10.54 4.54 16.58
C ALA A 80 -10.79 5.27 15.26
N GLU A 81 -12.04 5.68 15.02
CA GLU A 81 -12.44 6.32 13.78
C GLU A 81 -13.41 7.46 14.07
N SER A 82 -13.20 8.57 13.37
CA SER A 82 -14.10 9.70 13.21
C SER A 82 -15.37 9.33 12.44
N GLY A 83 -16.31 10.27 12.32
CA GLY A 83 -17.59 10.04 11.66
C GLY A 83 -17.42 9.62 10.21
N ARG A 84 -16.57 10.33 9.45
CA ARG A 84 -16.32 10.02 8.03
C ARG A 84 -15.67 8.65 7.82
N LEU A 85 -14.68 8.28 8.63
CA LEU A 85 -13.99 6.99 8.49
C LEU A 85 -14.89 5.82 8.87
N ARG A 86 -15.80 5.99 9.83
CA ARG A 86 -16.74 4.93 10.24
C ARG A 86 -17.60 4.40 9.11
N THR A 87 -17.95 5.25 8.15
CA THR A 87 -18.80 4.91 7.02
C THR A 87 -18.04 4.65 5.72
N ALA A 88 -16.74 4.94 5.68
CA ALA A 88 -15.94 4.79 4.48
C ALA A 88 -15.62 3.31 4.18
N PRO A 89 -15.66 2.88 2.90
CA PRO A 89 -15.05 1.63 2.46
C PRO A 89 -13.60 1.55 2.93
N ARG A 90 -13.16 0.38 3.40
CA ARG A 90 -11.78 0.20 3.86
C ARG A 90 -11.23 -1.18 3.57
N ALA A 91 -9.94 -1.22 3.25
CA ALA A 91 -9.13 -2.43 3.28
C ALA A 91 -8.23 -2.41 4.52
N VAL A 92 -7.96 -3.60 5.06
CA VAL A 92 -7.05 -3.78 6.19
C VAL A 92 -5.89 -4.67 5.75
N TYR A 93 -4.70 -4.13 5.91
CA TYR A 93 -3.44 -4.81 5.67
C TYR A 93 -2.68 -4.97 6.98
N GLN A 94 -1.64 -5.79 6.96
CA GLN A 94 -0.80 -6.03 8.12
C GLN A 94 0.67 -6.13 7.70
N VAL A 95 1.52 -5.53 8.51
CA VAL A 95 2.95 -5.86 8.57
C VAL A 95 3.22 -6.76 9.78
N VAL A 96 4.04 -7.78 9.59
CA VAL A 96 4.48 -8.64 10.70
C VAL A 96 5.62 -7.94 11.43
N LEU A 97 5.39 -7.53 12.67
CA LEU A 97 6.41 -6.93 13.53
C LEU A 97 7.09 -8.04 14.36
N PRO A 98 8.43 -8.00 14.58
CA PRO A 98 9.15 -9.06 15.28
C PRO A 98 8.63 -9.37 16.69
N ASP A 99 8.46 -8.33 17.51
CA ASP A 99 8.05 -8.49 18.92
C ASP A 99 6.52 -8.49 19.11
N GLN A 100 5.79 -8.02 18.11
CA GLN A 100 4.33 -7.87 18.14
C GLN A 100 3.71 -8.23 16.79
N PRO A 101 3.76 -9.52 16.41
CA PRO A 101 3.37 -9.96 15.06
C PRO A 101 1.92 -9.60 14.72
N ASP A 102 1.06 -9.48 15.74
CA ASP A 102 -0.37 -9.20 15.60
C ASP A 102 -0.75 -7.70 15.76
N ALA A 103 0.21 -6.76 15.79
CA ALA A 103 -0.07 -5.34 16.06
C ALA A 103 0.09 -4.40 14.86
N GLY A 104 0.77 -4.82 13.79
CA GLY A 104 1.16 -3.96 12.66
C GLY A 104 0.05 -3.67 11.63
N TYR A 105 -1.16 -3.30 12.05
CA TYR A 105 -2.27 -3.07 11.11
C TYR A 105 -2.17 -1.73 10.38
N ILE A 106 -2.37 -1.77 9.07
CA ILE A 106 -2.47 -0.59 8.20
C ILE A 106 -3.86 -0.59 7.58
N VAL A 107 -4.63 0.46 7.83
CA VAL A 107 -5.99 0.61 7.28
C VAL A 107 -5.97 1.63 6.16
N VAL A 108 -6.58 1.28 5.03
CA VAL A 108 -6.73 2.19 3.89
C VAL A 108 -8.20 2.42 3.66
N TYR A 109 -8.63 3.67 3.82
CA TYR A 109 -9.99 4.12 3.53
C TYR A 109 -10.07 4.69 2.11
N GLU A 110 -11.19 4.49 1.45
CA GLU A 110 -11.47 5.02 0.12
C GLU A 110 -12.58 6.07 0.16
N PHE A 111 -12.39 7.15 -0.59
CA PHE A 111 -13.30 8.27 -0.70
C PHE A 111 -13.64 8.54 -2.17
N PRO A 112 -14.69 9.33 -2.46
CA PRO A 112 -15.05 9.65 -3.85
C PRO A 112 -13.96 10.39 -4.63
N ASP A 113 -13.16 11.21 -3.94
CA ASP A 113 -12.08 12.00 -4.52
C ASP A 113 -11.04 12.38 -3.45
N ALA A 114 -9.95 13.02 -3.90
CA ALA A 114 -8.85 13.44 -3.03
C ALA A 114 -9.24 14.54 -2.03
N ALA A 115 -10.18 15.43 -2.38
CA ALA A 115 -10.62 16.48 -1.46
C ALA A 115 -11.38 15.87 -0.27
N ALA A 116 -12.25 14.89 -0.54
CA ALA A 116 -12.94 14.13 0.49
C ALA A 116 -11.96 13.35 1.39
N ALA A 117 -10.89 12.78 0.83
CA ALA A 117 -9.84 12.11 1.60
C ALA A 117 -9.06 13.10 2.49
N VAL A 118 -8.75 14.30 1.99
CA VAL A 118 -8.10 15.36 2.77
C VAL A 118 -8.98 15.83 3.93
N ASP A 119 -10.25 16.09 3.67
CA ASP A 119 -11.18 16.46 4.75
C ASP A 119 -11.29 15.37 5.81
N ALA A 120 -11.35 14.10 5.39
CA ALA A 120 -11.40 12.96 6.30
C ALA A 120 -10.11 12.82 7.11
N GLY A 121 -8.94 13.08 6.50
CA GLY A 121 -7.66 13.11 7.20
C GLY A 121 -7.60 14.20 8.28
N ASN A 122 -8.11 15.40 7.99
CA ASN A 122 -8.22 16.48 8.96
C ASN A 122 -9.19 16.15 10.10
N GLU A 123 -10.36 15.59 9.78
CA GLU A 123 -11.35 15.16 10.78
C GLU A 123 -10.78 14.07 11.69
N GLU A 124 -10.13 13.05 11.12
CA GLU A 124 -9.53 11.96 11.88
C GLU A 124 -8.40 12.46 12.77
N ALA A 125 -7.50 13.31 12.25
CA ALA A 125 -6.43 13.87 13.05
C ALA A 125 -6.97 14.68 14.24
N GLY A 126 -8.00 15.49 14.02
CA GLY A 126 -8.69 16.22 15.09
C GLY A 126 -9.37 15.29 16.09
N TYR A 127 -10.05 14.25 15.61
CA TYR A 127 -10.73 13.25 16.43
C TYR A 127 -9.76 12.48 17.33
N LEU A 128 -8.62 12.04 16.81
CA LEU A 128 -7.58 11.33 17.56
C LEU A 128 -6.99 12.18 18.68
N GLY A 129 -6.98 13.52 18.54
CA GLY A 129 -6.61 14.45 19.61
C GLY A 129 -7.68 14.62 20.71
N THR A 130 -8.91 14.16 20.50
CA THR A 130 -10.00 14.28 21.50
C THR A 130 -9.91 13.19 22.57
N GLY A 131 -10.55 13.42 23.73
CA GLY A 131 -10.65 12.40 24.78
C GLY A 131 -11.21 11.06 24.28
N ASN A 132 -12.21 11.08 23.40
CA ASN A 132 -12.80 9.85 22.85
C ASN A 132 -11.88 9.10 21.90
N GLY A 133 -11.09 9.81 21.09
CA GLY A 133 -10.07 9.18 20.23
C GLY A 133 -8.92 8.61 21.06
N ARG A 134 -8.42 9.39 22.02
CA ARG A 134 -7.25 9.04 22.83
C ARG A 134 -7.47 7.81 23.72
N VAL A 135 -8.63 7.67 24.35
CA VAL A 135 -8.90 6.53 25.26
C VAL A 135 -8.99 5.18 24.56
N GLN A 136 -9.09 5.16 23.23
CA GLN A 136 -9.08 3.92 22.45
C GLN A 136 -7.67 3.40 22.18
N PHE A 137 -6.64 4.18 22.52
CA PHE A 137 -5.25 3.78 22.39
C PHE A 137 -4.53 3.82 23.74
N PRO A 138 -3.52 2.96 23.95
CA PRO A 138 -2.61 3.12 25.07
C PRO A 138 -1.94 4.52 25.05
N PRO A 139 -1.69 5.13 26.22
CA PRO A 139 -0.95 6.38 26.30
C PRO A 139 0.41 6.29 25.61
N GLY A 140 0.75 7.32 24.82
CA GLY A 140 2.01 7.38 24.06
C GLY A 140 1.95 6.71 22.69
N THR A 141 0.79 6.22 22.25
CA THR A 141 0.60 5.76 20.85
C THR A 141 0.83 6.92 19.89
N LEU A 142 1.56 6.65 18.82
CA LEU A 142 1.79 7.57 17.71
C LEU A 142 1.02 7.10 16.48
N HIS A 143 0.65 8.05 15.63
CA HIS A 143 -0.19 7.83 14.46
C HIS A 143 0.47 8.34 13.20
N VAL A 144 0.31 7.59 12.12
CA VAL A 144 0.63 7.99 10.76
C VAL A 144 -0.68 8.07 9.99
N LEU A 145 -1.05 9.29 9.58
CA LEU A 145 -2.16 9.55 8.69
C LEU A 145 -1.65 10.17 7.41
N ARG A 146 -1.89 9.51 6.28
CA ARG A 146 -1.41 9.95 4.97
C ARG A 146 -2.51 9.85 3.92
N GLU A 147 -2.79 10.95 3.24
CA GLU A 147 -3.65 10.94 2.05
C GLU A 147 -2.81 10.57 0.82
N LEU A 148 -3.38 9.74 -0.05
CA LEU A 148 -2.81 9.39 -1.35
C LEU A 148 -3.94 9.27 -2.38
N GLY A 149 -4.14 10.34 -3.15
CA GLY A 149 -5.27 10.46 -4.05
C GLY A 149 -6.59 10.36 -3.27
N PRO A 150 -7.56 9.55 -3.72
CA PRO A 150 -8.84 9.41 -3.02
C PRO A 150 -8.77 8.45 -1.82
N THR A 151 -7.58 8.17 -1.28
CA THR A 151 -7.41 7.23 -0.16
C THR A 151 -6.74 7.86 1.04
N LEU A 152 -7.05 7.34 2.23
CA LEU A 152 -6.40 7.71 3.49
C LEU A 152 -5.79 6.47 4.15
N ILE A 153 -4.49 6.50 4.37
CA ILE A 153 -3.70 5.48 5.05
C ILE A 153 -3.65 5.84 6.54
N PHE A 154 -3.98 4.87 7.39
CA PHE A 154 -3.89 4.99 8.84
C PHE A 154 -3.07 3.84 9.44
N PHE A 155 -2.01 4.18 10.15
CA PHE A 155 -1.19 3.27 10.94
C PHE A 155 -0.98 3.84 12.35
N SER A 156 -1.08 3.00 13.37
CA SER A 156 -0.84 3.41 14.77
C SER A 156 0.15 2.45 15.42
N TRP A 157 1.04 2.97 16.25
CA TRP A 157 2.04 2.17 16.95
C TRP A 157 2.41 2.77 18.29
N LEU A 158 2.77 1.93 19.26
CA LEU A 158 3.20 2.36 20.58
C LEU A 158 4.72 2.19 20.70
N PRO A 159 5.51 3.28 20.74
CA PRO A 159 6.97 3.18 20.83
C PRO A 159 7.46 2.43 22.06
N ALA A 160 6.76 2.56 23.19
CA ALA A 160 7.13 1.89 24.44
C ALA A 160 6.84 0.39 24.44
N ALA A 161 6.18 -0.15 23.42
CA ALA A 161 5.72 -1.53 23.41
C ALA A 161 6.77 -2.53 22.90
N SER A 162 7.88 -2.05 22.34
CA SER A 162 8.98 -2.88 21.84
C SER A 162 10.27 -2.05 21.80
N SER A 163 11.42 -2.71 22.04
CA SER A 163 12.74 -2.11 21.81
C SER A 163 13.21 -2.22 20.36
N ASP A 164 12.53 -3.04 19.55
CA ASP A 164 12.82 -3.23 18.14
C ASP A 164 12.33 -2.01 17.32
N PRO A 165 13.16 -1.46 16.42
CA PRO A 165 12.82 -0.24 15.69
C PRO A 165 11.87 -0.47 14.51
N THR A 166 11.42 -1.70 14.23
CA THR A 166 10.68 -2.02 13.00
C THR A 166 9.38 -1.24 12.89
N ALA A 167 8.62 -1.09 13.98
CA ALA A 167 7.39 -0.29 13.96
C ALA A 167 7.66 1.19 13.62
N ALA A 168 8.75 1.76 14.14
CA ALA A 168 9.19 3.11 13.82
C ALA A 168 9.66 3.24 12.35
N ASN A 169 10.35 2.23 11.84
CA ASN A 169 10.78 2.17 10.44
C ASN A 169 9.60 2.07 9.48
N VAL A 170 8.59 1.26 9.82
CA VAL A 170 7.30 1.20 9.09
C VAL A 170 6.62 2.57 9.11
N ALA A 171 6.51 3.20 10.29
CA ALA A 171 5.92 4.54 10.40
C ALA A 171 6.66 5.56 9.52
N THR A 172 7.98 5.52 9.52
CA THR A 172 8.84 6.40 8.71
C THR A 172 8.61 6.16 7.22
N ALA A 173 8.58 4.90 6.77
CA ALA A 173 8.35 4.54 5.38
C ALA A 173 6.96 5.01 4.91
N LEU A 174 5.90 4.72 5.68
CA LEU A 174 4.55 5.19 5.38
C LEU A 174 4.47 6.71 5.37
N GLY A 175 5.21 7.39 6.26
CA GLY A 175 5.31 8.84 6.34
C GLY A 175 5.85 9.54 5.09
N THR A 176 6.42 8.80 4.13
CA THR A 176 6.88 9.34 2.84
C THR A 176 5.76 9.45 1.79
N LEU A 177 4.60 8.81 2.01
CA LEU A 177 3.54 8.71 1.02
C LEU A 177 2.63 9.94 1.04
N GLY A 178 2.39 10.57 -0.11
CA GLY A 178 1.34 11.59 -0.28
C GLY A 178 1.38 12.75 0.73
N ILE A 179 0.22 13.19 1.24
CA ILE A 179 0.09 14.33 2.18
C ILE A 179 -0.09 13.84 3.62
N GLY A 180 0.59 14.44 4.59
CA GLY A 180 0.51 14.05 6.00
C GLY A 180 -0.38 14.93 6.86
N PHE A 181 -1.04 14.32 7.84
CA PHE A 181 -1.84 15.01 8.86
C PHE A 181 -1.21 14.86 10.25
N THR A 182 -1.18 15.96 11.00
CA THR A 182 -0.64 15.98 12.37
C THR A 182 -1.75 15.72 13.37
N VAL A 183 -1.61 14.68 14.18
CA VAL A 183 -2.50 14.43 15.32
C VAL A 183 -2.10 15.31 16.50
N PRO A 184 -3.02 16.10 17.09
CA PRO A 184 -2.76 16.87 18.30
C PRO A 184 -2.48 15.97 19.52
N ASN A 185 -1.48 16.35 20.32
CA ASN A 185 -1.07 15.65 21.54
C ASN A 185 -1.79 16.10 22.80
#